data_AF-A0A941B9M1-F1
#
_entry.id   AF-A0A941B9M1-F1
#
_cell.length_a   1.000
_cell.length_b   1.000
_cell.length_c   1.000
_cell.angle_alpha   90.00
_cell.angle_beta   90.00
_cell.angle_gamma   90.00
#
_symmetry.space_group_name_H-M   'P 1'
#
loop_
_entity.id
_entity.type
_entity.pdbx_description
1 polymer ?
#
loop_
_entity_poly.entity_id
_entity_poly.type
_entity_poly.pdbx_seq_one_letter_code
_entity_poly.pdbx_strand_id
1 'polypeptide(L)'
;MTPQELQDQEQTLELINSELAARLARQSESGAKVDTKAVFLVGFAATAAQFLASRSFEPFSGAAAFVAYAVAVGFGISVFNLAAYEDLEPRATLAAYARSTKGAALGELAGTRVRFFERNDVLHQRKTKRWTVTMAAVAAGIFLSTVSLVLHTDGHGKRTEPREPTAPSSSATSAPAQSR
;
A
#
# COMPACT_ATOMS: atom_id res chain seq x y z
N MET A 1 -16.26 -22.02 -48.24
CA MET A 1 -15.32 -22.42 -47.18
C MET A 1 -15.22 -23.93 -47.22
N THR A 2 -14.01 -24.46 -47.38
CA THR A 2 -13.78 -25.90 -47.40
C THR A 2 -13.75 -26.47 -45.97
N PRO A 3 -14.00 -27.78 -45.78
CA PRO A 3 -13.92 -28.40 -44.46
C PRO A 3 -12.54 -28.26 -43.80
N GLN A 4 -11.47 -28.26 -44.60
CA GLN A 4 -10.10 -28.05 -44.11
C GLN A 4 -9.89 -26.60 -43.63
N GLU A 5 -10.40 -25.60 -44.37
CA GLU A 5 -10.33 -24.19 -43.95
C GLU A 5 -11.05 -23.94 -42.62
N LEU A 6 -12.17 -24.62 -42.37
CA LEU A 6 -12.90 -24.53 -41.10
C LEU A 6 -12.09 -25.14 -39.94
N GLN A 7 -11.41 -26.25 -40.19
CA GLN A 7 -10.61 -26.95 -39.18
C GLN A 7 -9.36 -26.16 -38.80
N ASP A 8 -8.67 -25.58 -39.79
CA ASP A 8 -7.52 -24.71 -39.58
C ASP A 8 -7.92 -23.42 -38.83
N GLN A 9 -9.10 -22.88 -39.15
CA GLN A 9 -9.66 -21.72 -38.44
C GLN A 9 -9.97 -22.06 -36.97
N GLU A 10 -10.54 -23.23 -36.68
CA GLU A 10 -10.80 -23.67 -35.30
C GLU A 10 -9.52 -23.87 -34.50
N GLN A 11 -8.48 -24.48 -35.08
CA GLN A 11 -7.17 -24.63 -34.43
C GLN A 11 -6.51 -23.28 -34.14
N THR A 12 -6.60 -22.34 -35.09
CA THR A 12 -6.09 -20.98 -34.91
C THR A 12 -6.81 -20.27 -33.76
N LEU A 13 -8.14 -20.37 -33.70
CA LEU A 13 -8.94 -19.78 -32.63
C LEU A 13 -8.64 -20.42 -31.26
N GLU A 14 -8.40 -21.72 -31.22
CA GLU A 14 -8.01 -22.43 -29.99
C GLU A 14 -6.66 -21.94 -29.46
N LEU A 15 -5.68 -21.76 -30.34
CA LEU A 15 -4.37 -21.21 -30.01
C LEU A 15 -4.51 -19.80 -29.43
N ILE A 16 -5.22 -18.90 -30.13
CA ILE A 16 -5.44 -17.52 -29.68
C ILE A 16 -6.13 -17.49 -28.31
N ASN A 17 -7.15 -18.32 -28.14
CA ASN A 17 -7.94 -18.34 -26.92
C ASN A 17 -7.10 -18.85 -25.73
N SER A 18 -6.26 -19.87 -25.93
CA SER A 18 -5.36 -20.37 -24.89
C SER A 18 -4.30 -19.35 -24.47
N GLU A 19 -3.70 -18.63 -25.42
CA GLU A 19 -2.75 -17.55 -25.13
C GLU A 19 -3.42 -16.38 -24.38
N LEU A 20 -4.65 -16.00 -24.75
CA LEU A 20 -5.41 -14.97 -24.05
C LEU A 20 -5.74 -15.36 -22.60
N ALA A 21 -6.12 -16.62 -22.35
CA ALA A 21 -6.29 -17.12 -20.99
C ALA A 21 -4.99 -17.07 -20.19
N ALA A 22 -3.87 -17.52 -20.78
CA ALA A 22 -2.58 -17.50 -20.11
C ALA A 22 -2.11 -16.07 -19.77
N ARG A 23 -2.43 -15.08 -20.61
CA ARG A 23 -2.15 -13.67 -20.33
C ARG A 23 -3.04 -13.11 -19.23
N LEU A 24 -4.33 -13.40 -19.24
CA LEU A 24 -5.28 -12.97 -18.21
C LEU A 24 -4.89 -13.53 -16.82
N ALA A 25 -4.51 -14.81 -16.76
CA ALA A 25 -4.02 -15.45 -15.54
C ALA A 25 -2.73 -14.80 -15.00
N ARG A 26 -1.77 -14.47 -15.88
CA ARG A 26 -0.56 -13.74 -15.48
C ARG A 26 -0.87 -12.34 -14.95
N GLN A 27 -1.87 -11.66 -15.54
CA GLN A 27 -2.29 -10.33 -15.13
C GLN A 27 -2.96 -10.35 -13.76
N SER A 28 -3.83 -11.33 -13.49
CA SER A 28 -4.47 -11.50 -12.17
C SER A 28 -3.45 -11.84 -11.08
N GLU A 29 -2.48 -12.73 -11.36
CA GLU A 29 -1.39 -13.05 -10.43
C GLU A 29 -0.52 -11.82 -10.12
N SER A 30 -0.22 -11.01 -11.14
CA SER A 30 0.49 -9.74 -10.96
C SER A 30 -0.29 -8.76 -10.07
N GLY A 31 -1.61 -8.66 -10.27
CA GLY A 31 -2.50 -7.86 -9.42
C GLY A 31 -2.46 -8.27 -7.95
N ALA A 32 -2.51 -9.57 -7.67
CA ALA A 32 -2.45 -10.10 -6.30
C ALA A 32 -1.13 -9.75 -5.58
N LYS A 33 0.00 -9.71 -6.30
CA LYS A 33 1.30 -9.31 -5.74
C LYS A 33 1.31 -7.84 -5.29
N VAL A 34 0.62 -6.95 -6.02
CA VAL A 34 0.48 -5.54 -5.65
C VAL A 34 -0.35 -5.40 -4.36
N ASP A 35 -1.43 -6.16 -4.24
CA ASP A 35 -2.29 -6.13 -3.05
C ASP A 35 -1.50 -6.57 -1.80
N THR A 36 -0.74 -7.67 -1.86
CA THR A 36 0.11 -8.12 -0.74
C THR A 36 1.14 -7.07 -0.33
N LYS A 37 1.79 -6.41 -1.30
CA LYS A 37 2.76 -5.33 -1.02
C LYS A 37 2.08 -4.11 -0.37
N ALA A 38 0.86 -3.78 -0.78
CA ALA A 38 0.06 -2.73 -0.17
C ALA A 38 -0.23 -2.99 1.31
N VAL A 39 -0.55 -4.24 1.69
CA VAL A 39 -0.83 -4.59 3.10
C VAL A 39 0.40 -4.35 3.97
N PHE A 40 1.55 -4.84 3.52
CA PHE A 40 2.81 -4.63 4.24
C PHE A 40 3.14 -3.15 4.41
N LEU A 41 2.94 -2.35 3.37
CA LEU A 41 3.27 -0.93 3.41
C LEU A 41 2.32 -0.14 4.33
N VAL A 42 1.03 -0.50 4.37
CA VAL A 42 0.05 0.06 5.31
C VAL A 42 0.42 -0.31 6.76
N GLY A 43 0.76 -1.58 7.01
CA GLY A 43 1.18 -2.04 8.35
C GLY A 43 2.46 -1.36 8.82
N PHE A 44 3.43 -1.18 7.92
CA PHE A 44 4.64 -0.40 8.21
C PHE A 44 4.31 1.05 8.55
N ALA A 45 3.49 1.73 7.75
CA ALA A 45 3.11 3.12 7.99
C ALA A 45 2.39 3.31 9.33
N ALA A 46 1.49 2.39 9.69
CA ALA A 46 0.82 2.39 10.99
C ALA A 46 1.81 2.23 12.16
N THR A 47 2.76 1.31 12.02
CA THR A 47 3.81 1.07 13.04
C THR A 47 4.72 2.28 13.19
N ALA A 48 5.12 2.90 12.07
CA ALA A 48 5.96 4.10 12.07
C ALA A 48 5.25 5.30 12.71
N ALA A 49 3.95 5.48 12.42
CA ALA A 49 3.13 6.50 13.09
C ALA A 49 3.03 6.24 14.59
N GLN A 50 2.81 4.99 15.03
CA GLN A 50 2.78 4.63 16.45
C GLN A 50 4.13 4.89 17.13
N PHE A 51 5.24 4.59 16.45
CA PHE A 51 6.58 4.90 16.94
C PHE A 51 6.76 6.40 17.14
N LEU A 52 6.39 7.22 16.16
CA LEU A 52 6.47 8.67 16.28
C LEU A 52 5.61 9.20 17.44
N ALA A 53 4.39 8.67 17.60
CA ALA A 53 3.48 9.04 18.69
C ALA A 53 4.03 8.72 20.09
N SER A 54 4.88 7.70 20.20
CA SER A 54 5.51 7.29 21.46
C SER A 54 6.71 8.16 21.87
N ARG A 55 7.16 9.07 20.99
CA ARG A 55 8.33 9.93 21.21
C ARG A 55 7.91 11.37 21.49
N SER A 56 8.81 12.13 22.10
CA SER A 56 8.72 13.58 22.11
C SER A 56 9.29 14.11 20.79
N PHE A 57 8.49 14.90 20.07
CA PHE A 57 8.79 15.35 18.71
C PHE A 57 8.46 16.82 18.52
N GLU A 58 9.03 17.43 17.48
CA GLU A 58 8.75 18.82 17.13
C GLU A 58 7.34 18.93 16.52
N PRO A 59 6.46 19.82 17.01
CA PRO A 59 5.03 19.80 16.67
C PRO A 59 4.70 19.95 15.18
N PHE A 60 5.39 20.82 14.44
CA PHE A 60 5.04 21.11 13.05
C PHE A 60 5.45 19.98 12.11
N SER A 61 6.71 19.55 12.18
CA SER A 61 7.25 18.45 11.38
C SER A 61 6.67 17.09 11.80
N GLY A 62 6.37 16.90 13.08
CA GLY A 62 5.70 15.71 13.59
C GLY A 62 4.26 15.61 13.07
N ALA A 63 3.50 16.71 13.11
CA ALA A 63 2.17 16.76 12.51
C ALA A 63 2.20 16.48 10.99
N ALA A 64 3.17 17.04 10.28
CA ALA A 64 3.35 16.78 8.84
C ALA A 64 3.66 15.29 8.57
N ALA A 65 4.48 14.65 9.41
CA ALA A 65 4.75 13.21 9.31
C ALA A 65 3.50 12.36 9.53
N PHE A 66 2.64 12.70 10.50
CA PHE A 66 1.36 12.02 10.70
C PHE A 66 0.42 12.16 9.50
N VAL A 67 0.33 13.35 8.91
CA VAL A 67 -0.45 13.56 7.68
C VAL A 67 0.09 12.69 6.55
N ALA A 68 1.41 12.60 6.39
CA ALA A 68 2.03 11.76 5.37
C ALA A 68 1.72 10.26 5.59
N TYR A 69 1.81 9.76 6.83
CA TYR A 69 1.41 8.39 7.15
C TYR A 69 -0.09 8.14 6.97
N ALA A 70 -0.96 9.11 7.30
CA ALA A 70 -2.40 9.00 7.08
C ALA A 70 -2.73 8.93 5.58
N VAL A 71 -2.06 9.74 4.74
CA VAL A 71 -2.17 9.67 3.28
C VAL A 71 -1.71 8.30 2.78
N ALA A 72 -0.57 7.79 3.26
CA ALA A 72 -0.10 6.46 2.91
C ALA A 72 -1.12 5.38 3.28
N VAL A 73 -1.65 5.38 4.50
CA VAL A 73 -2.66 4.40 4.92
C VAL A 73 -3.92 4.50 4.07
N GLY A 74 -4.43 5.71 3.82
CA GLY A 74 -5.63 5.92 2.99
C GLY A 74 -5.46 5.44 1.56
N PHE A 75 -4.35 5.81 0.90
CA PHE A 75 -4.08 5.36 -0.47
C PHE A 75 -3.77 3.86 -0.54
N GLY A 76 -3.06 3.31 0.45
CA GLY A 76 -2.80 1.87 0.56
C GLY A 76 -4.09 1.06 0.73
N ILE A 77 -5.00 1.51 1.60
CA ILE A 77 -6.32 0.88 1.74
C ILE A 77 -7.14 0.98 0.45
N SER A 78 -7.04 2.13 -0.24
CA SER A 78 -7.77 2.35 -1.50
C SER A 78 -7.32 1.43 -2.65
N VAL A 79 -6.16 0.79 -2.56
CA VAL A 79 -5.71 -0.24 -3.52
C VAL A 79 -6.59 -1.50 -3.39
N PHE A 80 -7.00 -1.85 -2.16
CA PHE A 80 -7.89 -2.99 -1.91
C PHE A 80 -9.34 -2.72 -2.33
N ASN A 81 -9.77 -1.46 -2.26
CA ASN A 81 -11.14 -1.07 -2.60
C ASN A 81 -11.33 -0.82 -4.13
N LEU A 82 -10.27 -0.99 -4.93
CA LEU A 82 -10.45 -1.05 -6.39
C LEU A 82 -11.03 -2.40 -6.75
N ALA A 83 -12.15 -2.38 -7.51
CA ALA A 83 -12.92 -3.56 -7.93
C ALA A 83 -12.05 -4.79 -8.20
N ALA A 84 -12.53 -5.95 -7.74
CA ALA A 84 -11.91 -7.24 -8.01
C ALA A 84 -11.69 -7.40 -9.53
N TYR A 85 -10.57 -8.01 -9.89
CA TYR A 85 -10.26 -8.34 -11.29
C TYR A 85 -11.47 -9.03 -11.92
N GLU A 86 -11.96 -8.52 -13.06
CA GLU A 86 -13.01 -9.21 -13.82
C GLU A 86 -12.39 -10.48 -14.40
N ASP A 87 -13.00 -11.62 -14.12
CA ASP A 87 -12.67 -12.92 -14.68
C ASP A 87 -13.95 -13.56 -15.26
N LEU A 88 -13.77 -14.59 -16.09
CA LEU A 88 -14.87 -15.36 -16.67
C LEU A 88 -15.68 -16.06 -15.56
N GLU A 89 -16.96 -15.71 -15.45
CA GLU A 89 -17.88 -16.46 -14.60
C GLU A 89 -18.15 -17.85 -15.20
N PRO A 90 -17.73 -18.95 -14.53
CA PRO A 90 -17.79 -20.28 -15.13
C PRO A 90 -19.23 -20.70 -15.50
N ARG A 91 -20.22 -20.29 -14.69
CA ARG A 91 -21.63 -20.62 -14.89
C ARG A 91 -22.26 -19.88 -16.07
N ALA A 92 -21.99 -18.57 -16.19
CA ALA A 92 -22.50 -17.77 -17.30
C ALA A 92 -21.89 -18.20 -18.63
N THR A 93 -20.58 -18.48 -18.62
CA THR A 93 -19.83 -18.94 -19.80
C THR A 93 -20.34 -20.30 -20.29
N LEU A 94 -20.58 -21.24 -19.37
CA LEU A 94 -21.09 -22.56 -19.73
C LEU A 94 -22.53 -22.50 -20.24
N ALA A 95 -23.38 -21.65 -19.66
CA ALA A 95 -24.75 -21.46 -20.14
C ALA A 95 -24.83 -20.80 -21.53
N ALA A 96 -23.94 -19.85 -21.82
CA ALA A 96 -23.91 -19.13 -23.10
C ALA A 96 -23.38 -19.99 -24.26
N TYR A 97 -22.36 -20.83 -24.00
CA TYR A 97 -21.62 -21.51 -25.08
C TYR A 97 -21.83 -23.04 -25.13
N ALA A 98 -22.58 -23.65 -24.20
CA ALA A 98 -22.81 -25.10 -24.20
C ALA A 98 -23.47 -25.65 -25.48
N ARG A 99 -24.15 -24.81 -26.27
CA ARG A 99 -24.84 -25.22 -27.52
C ARG A 99 -24.23 -24.61 -28.79
N SER A 100 -23.18 -23.80 -28.68
CA SER A 100 -22.54 -23.17 -29.84
C SER A 100 -21.52 -24.10 -30.51
N THR A 101 -21.30 -23.90 -31.81
CA THR A 101 -20.22 -24.58 -32.53
C THR A 101 -18.86 -24.15 -31.97
N LYS A 102 -17.86 -25.05 -32.04
CA LYS A 102 -16.53 -24.83 -31.43
C LYS A 102 -15.90 -23.52 -31.92
N GLY A 103 -15.90 -23.25 -33.23
CA GLY A 103 -15.40 -21.99 -33.78
C GLY A 103 -16.13 -20.74 -33.25
N ALA A 104 -17.47 -20.75 -33.16
CA ALA A 104 -18.25 -19.63 -32.65
C ALA A 104 -18.01 -19.38 -31.15
N ALA A 105 -17.95 -20.46 -30.35
CA ALA A 105 -17.64 -20.40 -28.93
C ALA A 105 -16.24 -19.81 -28.68
N LEU A 106 -15.24 -20.25 -29.45
CA LEU A 106 -13.86 -19.78 -29.30
C LEU A 106 -13.71 -18.30 -29.69
N GLY A 107 -14.39 -17.85 -30.74
CA GLY A 107 -14.38 -16.45 -31.17
C GLY A 107 -14.99 -15.51 -30.13
N GLU A 108 -16.17 -15.85 -29.61
CA GLU A 108 -16.85 -15.05 -28.57
C GLU A 108 -16.09 -15.07 -27.23
N LEU A 109 -15.48 -16.20 -26.87
CA LEU A 109 -14.66 -16.30 -25.67
C LEU A 109 -13.37 -15.46 -25.80
N ALA A 110 -12.75 -15.45 -26.98
CA ALA A 110 -11.60 -14.59 -27.25
C ALA A 110 -11.98 -13.10 -27.14
N GLY A 111 -13.11 -12.69 -27.73
CA GLY A 111 -13.61 -11.31 -27.60
C GLY A 111 -13.91 -10.91 -26.16
N THR A 112 -14.52 -11.80 -25.39
CA THR A 112 -14.79 -11.59 -23.96
C THR A 112 -13.49 -11.44 -23.15
N ARG A 113 -12.50 -12.30 -23.40
CA ARG A 113 -11.19 -12.25 -22.74
C ARG A 113 -10.41 -10.98 -23.06
N VAL A 114 -10.46 -10.50 -24.30
CA VAL A 114 -9.84 -9.21 -24.68
C VAL A 114 -10.49 -8.05 -23.91
N ARG A 115 -11.82 -8.02 -23.84
CA ARG A 115 -12.55 -6.98 -23.09
C ARG A 115 -12.18 -6.97 -21.60
N PHE A 116 -12.06 -8.15 -20.98
CA PHE A 116 -11.60 -8.25 -19.59
C PHE A 116 -10.15 -7.81 -19.43
N PHE A 117 -9.26 -8.19 -20.34
CA PHE A 117 -7.87 -7.76 -20.33
C PHE A 117 -7.72 -6.23 -20.37
N GLU A 118 -8.45 -5.54 -21.27
CA GLU A 118 -8.44 -4.09 -21.38
C GLU A 118 -8.96 -3.39 -20.11
N ARG A 119 -10.07 -3.87 -19.55
CA ARG A 119 -10.61 -3.35 -18.29
C ARG A 119 -9.66 -3.57 -17.12
N ASN A 120 -9.08 -4.76 -17.04
CA ASN A 120 -8.13 -5.11 -16.00
C ASN A 120 -6.82 -4.32 -16.13
N ASP A 121 -6.40 -3.93 -17.34
CA ASP A 121 -5.21 -3.08 -17.53
C ASP A 121 -5.43 -1.67 -16.98
N VAL A 122 -6.60 -1.09 -17.22
CA VAL A 122 -6.98 0.21 -16.62
C VAL A 122 -7.00 0.13 -15.09
N LEU A 123 -7.52 -0.96 -14.53
CA LEU A 123 -7.49 -1.20 -13.08
C LEU A 123 -6.05 -1.36 -12.57
N HIS A 124 -5.21 -2.11 -13.29
CA HIS A 124 -3.81 -2.31 -12.94
C HIS A 124 -3.04 -0.98 -12.92
N GLN A 125 -3.19 -0.14 -13.94
CA GLN A 125 -2.56 1.18 -13.97
C GLN A 125 -3.02 2.08 -12.82
N ARG A 126 -4.31 2.05 -12.47
CA ARG A 126 -4.85 2.81 -11.33
C ARG A 126 -4.29 2.30 -10.00
N LYS A 127 -4.22 0.98 -9.80
CA LYS A 127 -3.59 0.36 -8.63
C LYS A 127 -2.12 0.76 -8.53
N THR A 128 -1.36 0.69 -9.62
CA THR A 128 0.06 1.07 -9.67
C THR A 128 0.27 2.55 -9.37
N LYS A 129 -0.54 3.46 -9.93
CA LYS A 129 -0.45 4.90 -9.61
C LYS A 129 -0.70 5.16 -8.13
N ARG A 130 -1.75 4.55 -7.55
CA ARG A 130 -2.06 4.69 -6.12
C ARG A 130 -0.94 4.11 -5.25
N TRP A 131 -0.40 2.95 -5.62
CA TRP A 131 0.75 2.35 -4.96
C TRP A 131 1.97 3.28 -4.93
N THR A 132 2.31 3.92 -6.06
CA THR A 132 3.41 4.88 -6.12
C THR A 132 3.19 6.07 -5.18
N VAL A 133 1.95 6.59 -5.12
CA VAL A 133 1.60 7.68 -4.19
C VAL A 133 1.77 7.23 -2.74
N THR A 134 1.29 6.03 -2.39
CA THR A 134 1.49 5.44 -1.05
C THR A 134 2.97 5.35 -0.70
N MET A 135 3.81 4.87 -1.63
CA MET A 135 5.24 4.71 -1.40
C MET A 135 5.95 6.06 -1.20
N ALA A 136 5.60 7.08 -2.00
CA ALA A 136 6.13 8.43 -1.84
C ALA A 136 5.71 9.07 -0.51
N ALA A 137 4.46 8.86 -0.10
CA ALA A 137 3.93 9.36 1.17
C ALA A 137 4.64 8.71 2.37
N VAL A 138 4.91 7.41 2.34
CA VAL A 138 5.71 6.73 3.38
C VAL A 138 7.13 7.29 3.44
N ALA A 139 7.80 7.47 2.30
CA ALA A 139 9.15 8.02 2.26
C ALA A 139 9.21 9.43 2.86
N ALA A 140 8.24 10.29 2.52
CA ALA A 140 8.12 11.62 3.10
C ALA A 140 7.84 11.56 4.62
N GLY A 141 6.94 10.67 5.07
CA GLY A 141 6.63 10.47 6.47
C GLY A 141 7.86 10.06 7.30
N ILE A 142 8.68 9.14 6.78
CA ILE A 142 9.94 8.73 7.43
C ILE A 142 10.88 9.93 7.56
N PHE A 143 11.11 10.65 6.46
CA PHE A 143 12.02 11.80 6.44
C PHE A 143 11.60 12.89 7.44
N LEU A 144 10.30 13.25 7.43
CA LEU A 144 9.74 14.23 8.36
C LEU A 144 9.80 13.75 9.81
N SER A 145 9.55 12.46 10.07
CA SER A 145 9.69 11.87 11.41
C SER A 145 11.12 12.00 11.94
N THR A 146 12.12 11.71 11.10
CA THR A 146 13.54 11.83 11.47
C THR A 146 13.90 13.28 11.77
N VAL A 147 13.53 14.22 10.89
CA VAL A 147 13.78 15.66 11.10
C VAL A 147 13.13 16.15 12.39
N SER A 148 11.89 15.74 12.64
CA SER A 148 11.14 16.12 13.84
C SER A 148 11.81 15.68 15.13
N LEU A 149 12.31 14.44 15.16
CA LEU A 149 13.04 13.90 16.30
C LEU A 149 14.37 14.63 16.52
N VAL A 150 15.12 14.90 15.44
CA VAL A 150 16.42 15.60 15.51
C VAL A 150 16.25 17.05 16.01
N LEU A 151 15.31 17.80 15.43
CA LEU A 151 15.05 19.18 15.83
C LEU A 151 14.55 19.28 17.28
N HIS A 152 13.78 18.28 17.73
CA HIS A 152 13.37 18.20 19.12
C HIS A 152 14.54 17.90 20.07
N THR A 153 15.49 17.04 19.68
CA THR A 153 16.69 16.76 20.49
C THR A 153 17.66 17.94 20.56
N ASP A 154 17.81 18.73 19.49
CA ASP A 154 18.67 19.93 19.49
C ASP A 154 18.15 21.05 20.40
N GLY A 155 16.84 21.07 20.69
CA GLY A 155 16.23 22.00 21.64
C GLY A 155 16.72 21.82 23.09
N HIS A 156 17.20 20.63 23.45
CA HIS A 156 17.72 20.33 24.79
C HIS A 156 19.23 20.50 24.94
N GLY A 157 19.98 20.68 23.84
CA GLY A 157 21.44 20.85 23.87
C GLY A 157 21.94 22.26 24.21
N LYS A 158 21.07 23.27 24.25
CA LYS A 158 21.45 24.69 24.41
C LYS A 158 21.17 25.33 25.79
N ARG A 159 20.82 24.54 26.82
CA ARG A 159 20.70 25.05 28.21
C ARG A 159 21.41 24.14 29.22
N THR A 160 22.73 24.18 29.18
CA THR A 160 23.55 23.96 30.38
C THR A 160 24.57 25.08 30.43
N GLU A 161 24.12 26.27 30.83
CA GLU A 161 25.03 27.19 31.50
C GLU A 161 25.45 26.54 32.83
N PRO A 162 26.75 26.52 33.19
CA PRO A 162 27.18 26.01 34.47
C PRO A 162 26.67 26.96 35.55
N ARG A 163 25.73 26.50 36.36
CA ARG A 163 25.31 27.19 37.57
C ARG A 163 26.52 27.26 38.51
N GLU A 164 27.04 28.47 38.67
CA GLU A 164 28.07 28.86 39.62
C GLU A 164 27.77 28.25 41.01
N PRO A 165 28.75 27.60 41.69
CA PRO A 165 28.51 26.98 42.98
C PRO A 165 28.32 28.06 44.04
N THR A 166 27.06 28.31 44.40
CA THR A 166 26.71 29.13 45.56
C THR A 166 27.23 28.42 46.81
N ALA A 167 28.13 29.09 47.53
CA ALA A 167 28.73 28.61 48.78
C ALA A 167 27.67 28.13 49.79
N PRO A 168 27.93 27.09 50.59
CA PRO A 168 27.00 26.63 51.60
C PRO A 168 26.85 27.66 52.71
N SER A 169 25.63 28.21 52.84
CA SER A 169 25.15 28.92 54.02
C SER A 169 25.12 27.96 55.20
N SER A 170 26.06 28.11 56.12
CA SER A 170 26.02 27.51 57.46
C SER A 170 25.06 28.30 58.33
N SER A 171 23.83 27.82 58.47
CA SER A 171 22.94 28.17 59.58
C SER A 171 22.10 26.96 59.97
N ALA A 172 22.70 26.07 60.78
CA ALA A 172 22.00 25.00 61.45
C ALA A 172 21.23 25.56 62.64
N THR A 173 19.91 25.59 62.50
CA THR A 173 18.94 25.92 63.56
C THR A 173 18.66 24.68 64.42
N SER A 174 18.65 24.91 65.73
CA SER A 174 17.94 24.21 66.81
C SER A 174 18.28 22.76 67.18
N ALA A 175 18.62 22.58 68.47
CA ALA A 175 18.23 21.41 69.25
C ALA A 175 17.75 21.91 70.65
N PRO A 176 16.52 21.56 71.09
CA PRO A 176 16.14 21.63 72.48
C PRO A 176 16.31 20.25 73.14
N ALA A 177 16.77 20.21 74.39
CA ALA A 177 16.65 19.02 75.24
C ALA A 177 16.39 19.44 76.69
N GLN A 178 15.29 18.92 77.23
CA GLN A 178 14.77 19.13 78.58
C GLN A 178 15.46 18.26 79.65
N SER A 179 15.33 18.74 80.89
CA SER A 179 15.24 18.02 82.19
C SER A 179 16.46 17.27 82.74
N ARG A 180 16.98 17.72 83.88
CA ARG A 180 16.48 17.33 85.21
C ARG A 180 16.89 18.35 86.27
#